data_AF-A0A1D6KW14-F1
#
_entry.id   AF-A0A1D6KW14-F1
#
_cell.length_a   1.000
_cell.length_b   1.000
_cell.length_c   1.000
_cell.angle_alpha   90.00
_cell.angle_beta   90.00
_cell.angle_gamma   90.00
#
_symmetry.space_group_name_H-M   'P 1'
#
loop_
_entity.id
_entity.type
_entity.pdbx_description
1 polymer ?
#
loop_
_entity_poly.entity_id
_entity_poly.type
_entity_poly.pdbx_seq_one_letter_code
_entity_poly.pdbx_strand_id
1 'polypeptide(L)'
;MELTLLPLVLLLALLASPSLPHAIGDGGNTTTYIVFMDPARMPSVHRTPAHWHAAHLESLSIDPGRHLLYSYSAAAHGFAAALLPGHLPLLRSSPEVLQVVPDEMFQLHTTRSPEFLGLLTPAYQPATGNLEAATHDVVIGVLDTGVWPESPSFAGGNLPPPPARWKGVCEAGVDFPPSLCGRKLVGARSFSRGLRAANGGAIGVGKRTFRSARDRDGHGTHTATTWTRRGRFRRASCTTSPRTTTPPSSAPSTTAPRTSK
;
A
#
# COMPACT_ATOMS: atom_id res chain seq x y z
N MET A 1 73.63 -0.71 0.62
CA MET A 1 72.55 -0.08 1.44
C MET A 1 71.22 -0.25 0.70
N GLU A 2 70.65 -1.45 0.59
CA GLU A 2 69.39 -1.67 -0.17
C GLU A 2 68.69 -2.97 0.32
N LEU A 3 68.61 -3.22 1.64
CA LEU A 3 67.96 -4.44 2.16
C LEU A 3 67.05 -4.24 3.39
N THR A 4 66.80 -3.00 3.81
CA THR A 4 65.98 -2.72 5.01
C THR A 4 64.56 -2.24 4.72
N LEU A 5 64.19 -2.02 3.45
CA LEU A 5 62.87 -1.49 3.06
C LEU A 5 61.78 -2.56 2.94
N LEU A 6 62.12 -3.81 2.60
CA LEU A 6 61.16 -4.89 2.42
C LEU A 6 60.28 -5.21 3.65
N PRO A 7 60.83 -5.32 4.88
CA PRO A 7 60.00 -5.65 6.04
C PRO A 7 59.05 -4.49 6.43
N LEU A 8 59.42 -3.24 6.12
CA LEU A 8 58.60 -2.06 6.42
C LEU A 8 57.40 -1.96 5.46
N VAL A 9 57.59 -2.26 4.18
CA VAL A 9 56.51 -2.29 3.18
C VAL A 9 55.51 -3.41 3.48
N LEU A 10 55.99 -4.58 3.93
CA LEU A 10 55.10 -5.68 4.33
C LEU A 10 54.28 -5.35 5.59
N LEU A 11 54.87 -4.65 6.56
CA LEU A 11 54.19 -4.20 7.77
C LEU A 11 53.11 -3.14 7.47
N LEU A 12 53.36 -2.23 6.53
CA LEU A 12 52.38 -1.23 6.07
C LEU A 12 51.22 -1.86 5.30
N ALA A 13 51.46 -2.93 4.52
CA ALA A 13 50.41 -3.67 3.81
C ALA A 13 49.50 -4.46 4.76
N LEU A 14 50.01 -4.94 5.89
CA LEU A 14 49.24 -5.62 6.94
C LEU A 14 48.34 -4.67 7.75
N LEU A 15 48.67 -3.38 7.81
CA LEU A 15 47.84 -2.34 8.46
C LEU A 15 46.74 -1.80 7.54
N ALA A 16 46.80 -2.11 6.24
CA ALA A 16 45.82 -1.69 5.23
C ALA A 16 44.81 -2.80 4.91
N SER A 17 44.39 -3.59 5.90
CA SER A 17 43.24 -4.47 5.72
C SER A 17 42.00 -3.61 5.43
N PRO A 18 41.33 -3.75 4.27
CA PRO A 18 40.04 -3.11 4.08
C PRO A 18 39.12 -3.62 5.18
N SER A 19 38.66 -2.72 6.04
CA SER A 19 37.61 -3.02 6.98
C SER A 19 36.43 -3.53 6.16
N LEU A 20 36.16 -4.84 6.22
CA LEU A 20 34.87 -5.35 5.76
C LEU A 20 33.82 -4.51 6.49
N PRO A 21 32.88 -3.86 5.78
CA PRO A 21 31.77 -3.23 6.46
C PRO A 21 31.16 -4.29 7.36
N HIS A 22 31.17 -4.03 8.67
CA HIS A 22 30.42 -4.82 9.62
C HIS A 22 29.00 -4.82 9.07
N ALA A 23 28.54 -5.99 8.60
CA ALA A 23 27.13 -6.21 8.45
C ALA A 23 26.55 -5.88 9.82
N ILE A 24 25.87 -4.74 9.94
CA ILE A 24 25.11 -4.42 11.13
C ILE A 24 24.10 -5.56 11.23
N GLY A 25 24.42 -6.52 12.09
CA GLY A 25 23.54 -7.60 12.47
C GLY A 25 22.36 -6.92 13.16
N ASP A 26 21.35 -6.59 12.37
CA ASP A 26 20.27 -5.78 12.87
C ASP A 26 19.24 -6.68 13.57
N GLY A 27 19.37 -6.72 14.90
CA GLY A 27 18.33 -7.15 15.83
C GLY A 27 17.38 -6.01 16.19
N GLY A 28 17.17 -5.03 15.30
CA GLY A 28 16.25 -3.92 15.46
C GLY A 28 14.86 -4.28 14.93
N ASN A 29 13.81 -3.79 15.59
CA ASN A 29 12.46 -3.93 15.06
C ASN A 29 12.27 -2.94 13.90
N THR A 30 11.82 -3.42 12.74
CA THR A 30 11.54 -2.56 11.58
C THR A 30 10.23 -1.80 11.76
N THR A 31 10.18 -0.54 11.33
CA THR A 31 8.94 0.24 11.19
C THR A 31 8.68 0.53 9.72
N THR A 32 7.41 0.54 9.29
CA THR A 32 7.07 0.86 7.89
C THR A 32 7.04 2.37 7.68
N TYR A 33 7.64 2.84 6.59
CA TYR A 33 7.65 4.23 6.17
C TYR A 33 7.26 4.35 4.69
N ILE A 34 6.69 5.50 4.35
CA ILE A 34 6.52 5.98 2.98
C ILE A 34 7.65 6.96 2.68
N VAL A 35 8.44 6.67 1.66
CA VAL A 35 9.53 7.50 1.16
C VAL A 35 9.06 8.15 -0.14
N PHE A 36 8.97 9.48 -0.14
CA PHE A 36 8.66 10.27 -1.32
C PHE A 36 9.95 10.64 -2.04
N MET A 37 9.99 10.43 -3.36
CA MET A 37 11.15 10.70 -4.19
C MET A 37 10.83 11.73 -5.27
N ASP A 38 11.82 12.51 -5.66
CA ASP A 38 11.71 13.49 -6.74
C ASP A 38 11.85 12.79 -8.11
N PRO A 39 10.76 12.63 -8.88
CA PRO A 39 10.83 11.95 -10.17
C PRO A 39 11.73 12.67 -11.19
N ALA A 40 11.96 13.99 -11.04
CA ALA A 40 12.85 14.73 -11.93
C ALA A 40 14.32 14.34 -11.76
N ARG A 41 14.66 13.69 -10.63
CA ARG A 41 16.01 13.19 -10.33
C ARG A 41 16.21 11.73 -10.72
N MET A 42 15.19 11.05 -11.24
CA MET A 42 15.31 9.66 -11.68
C MET A 42 16.29 9.55 -12.86
N PRO A 43 17.43 8.83 -12.71
CA PRO A 43 18.38 8.66 -13.81
C PRO A 43 17.79 7.88 -14.98
N SER A 44 18.10 8.30 -16.21
CA SER A 44 17.57 7.70 -17.45
C SER A 44 17.99 6.24 -17.68
N VAL A 45 19.03 5.77 -16.98
CA VAL A 45 19.46 4.36 -17.00
C VAL A 45 18.40 3.43 -16.42
N HIS A 46 17.51 3.91 -15.54
CA HIS A 46 16.44 3.10 -14.98
C HIS A 46 15.22 3.11 -15.90
N ARG A 47 14.80 1.90 -16.32
CA ARG A 47 13.66 1.73 -17.21
C ARG A 47 12.30 1.98 -16.56
N THR A 48 12.21 1.79 -15.25
CA THR A 48 10.96 1.98 -14.48
C THR A 48 11.26 2.58 -13.10
N PRO A 49 10.30 3.31 -12.49
CA PRO A 49 10.45 3.82 -11.13
C PRO A 49 10.72 2.71 -10.11
N ALA A 50 10.09 1.53 -10.27
CA ALA A 50 10.33 0.40 -9.39
C ALA A 50 11.78 -0.10 -9.43
N HIS A 51 12.38 -0.14 -10.62
CA HIS A 51 13.80 -0.48 -10.78
C HIS A 51 14.70 0.58 -10.13
N TRP A 52 14.37 1.86 -10.28
CA TRP A 52 15.09 2.94 -9.63
C TRP A 52 14.99 2.90 -8.11
N HIS A 53 13.80 2.69 -7.54
CA HIS A 53 13.62 2.62 -6.09
C HIS A 53 14.40 1.46 -5.46
N ALA A 54 14.42 0.29 -6.12
CA ALA A 54 15.22 -0.85 -5.67
C ALA A 54 16.72 -0.53 -5.71
N ALA A 55 17.21 0.01 -6.83
CA ALA A 55 18.61 0.41 -6.97
C ALA A 55 19.01 1.53 -5.99
N HIS A 56 18.10 2.44 -5.66
CA HIS A 56 18.34 3.49 -4.67
C HIS A 56 18.59 2.89 -3.28
N LEU A 57 17.75 1.94 -2.85
CA LEU A 57 17.96 1.22 -1.59
C LEU A 57 19.29 0.45 -1.60
N GLU A 58 19.60 -0.26 -2.69
CA GLU A 58 20.88 -0.99 -2.83
C GLU A 58 22.08 -0.05 -2.71
N SER A 59 22.02 1.15 -3.29
CA SER A 59 23.09 2.14 -3.21
C SER A 59 23.36 2.63 -1.78
N LEU A 60 22.35 2.55 -0.91
CA LEU A 60 22.44 2.86 0.52
C LEU A 60 22.78 1.62 1.36
N SER A 61 23.16 0.49 0.73
CA SER A 61 23.37 -0.81 1.38
C SER A 61 22.14 -1.35 2.12
N ILE A 62 20.94 -0.99 1.66
CA ILE A 62 19.66 -1.50 2.16
C ILE A 62 19.14 -2.54 1.18
N ASP A 63 19.00 -3.79 1.60
CA ASP A 63 18.50 -4.87 0.73
C ASP A 63 17.03 -4.64 0.32
N PRO A 64 16.74 -4.32 -0.96
CA PRO A 64 15.38 -4.09 -1.41
C PRO A 64 14.53 -5.36 -1.34
N GLY A 65 15.11 -6.56 -1.46
CA GLY A 65 14.39 -7.83 -1.36
C GLY A 65 13.76 -8.06 0.02
N ARG A 66 14.37 -7.47 1.06
CA ARG A 66 13.87 -7.53 2.45
C ARG A 66 13.06 -6.30 2.85
N HIS A 67 13.44 -5.12 2.36
CA HIS A 67 12.93 -3.86 2.88
C HIS A 67 11.90 -3.18 1.97
N LEU A 68 11.93 -3.37 0.64
CA LEU A 68 11.01 -2.72 -0.29
C LEU A 68 9.65 -3.43 -0.31
N LEU A 69 8.59 -2.74 0.12
CA LEU A 69 7.24 -3.30 0.18
C LEU A 69 6.44 -3.00 -1.09
N TYR A 70 6.43 -1.72 -1.49
CA TYR A 70 5.71 -1.23 -2.66
C TYR A 70 6.47 -0.10 -3.35
N SER A 71 6.28 0.03 -4.66
CA SER A 71 6.75 1.15 -5.47
C SER A 71 5.54 1.89 -6.04
N TYR A 72 5.57 3.22 -5.94
CA TYR A 72 4.53 4.14 -6.39
C TYR A 72 5.05 5.02 -7.53
N SER A 73 4.26 5.17 -8.58
CA SER A 73 4.68 5.96 -9.76
C SER A 73 3.54 6.70 -10.45
N ALA A 74 2.34 6.69 -9.88
CA ALA A 74 1.14 7.22 -10.51
C ALA A 74 0.61 8.45 -9.76
N ALA A 75 -0.01 8.24 -8.60
CA ALA A 75 -0.52 9.33 -7.76
C ALA A 75 0.57 9.98 -6.88
N ALA A 76 1.63 9.24 -6.61
CA ALA A 76 2.82 9.69 -5.89
C ALA A 76 4.04 8.95 -6.47
N HIS A 77 5.22 9.55 -6.32
CA HIS A 77 6.50 8.97 -6.72
C HIS A 77 7.31 8.63 -5.48
N GLY A 78 7.72 7.37 -5.37
CA GLY A 78 8.47 6.86 -4.23
C GLY A 78 8.05 5.45 -3.86
N PHE A 79 8.28 5.05 -2.61
CA PHE A 79 8.08 3.67 -2.19
C PHE A 79 7.66 3.55 -0.73
N ALA A 80 7.08 2.41 -0.37
CA ALA A 80 6.92 2.01 1.01
C ALA A 80 7.98 0.97 1.37
N ALA A 81 8.62 1.12 2.52
CA ALA A 81 9.65 0.21 2.99
C ALA A 81 9.55 -0.05 4.49
N ALA A 82 9.86 -1.29 4.90
CA ALA A 82 10.07 -1.65 6.28
C ALA A 82 11.52 -1.29 6.64
N LEU A 83 11.75 -0.27 7.46
CA LEU A 83 13.07 0.31 7.69
C LEU A 83 13.52 0.13 9.13
N LEU A 84 14.82 -0.02 9.28
CA LEU A 84 15.51 -0.02 10.56
C LEU A 84 15.83 1.42 10.97
N PRO A 85 15.99 1.70 12.28
CA PRO A 85 16.35 3.03 12.74
C PRO A 85 17.60 3.59 12.04
N GLY A 86 18.60 2.74 11.78
CA GLY A 86 19.83 3.10 11.07
C GLY A 86 19.65 3.45 9.59
N HIS A 87 18.54 3.07 8.94
CA HIS A 87 18.27 3.40 7.54
C HIS A 87 17.75 4.83 7.35
N LEU A 88 17.10 5.40 8.37
CA LEU A 88 16.44 6.70 8.26
C LEU A 88 17.39 7.86 7.98
N PRO A 89 18.58 7.97 8.63
CA PRO A 89 19.53 9.02 8.29
C PRO A 89 20.01 8.92 6.85
N LEU A 90 20.29 7.71 6.34
CA LEU A 90 20.76 7.48 4.98
C LEU A 90 19.75 7.97 3.93
N LEU A 91 18.48 7.64 4.13
CA LEU A 91 17.40 8.08 3.25
C LEU A 91 17.14 9.58 3.36
N ARG A 92 17.24 10.17 4.56
CA ARG A 92 17.03 11.63 4.73
C ARG A 92 18.18 12.47 4.19
N SER A 93 19.38 11.92 4.11
CA SER A 93 20.54 12.59 3.49
C SER A 93 20.59 12.47 1.97
N SER A 94 19.73 11.61 1.39
CA SER A 94 19.67 11.37 -0.05
C SER A 94 19.05 12.57 -0.77
N PRO A 95 19.71 13.17 -1.79
CA PRO A 95 19.18 14.32 -2.53
C PRO A 95 17.97 13.96 -3.41
N GLU A 96 17.74 12.67 -3.69
CA GLU A 96 16.57 12.18 -4.43
C GLU A 96 15.33 12.04 -3.54
N VAL A 97 15.50 12.00 -2.21
CA VAL A 97 14.41 11.81 -1.25
C VAL A 97 13.87 13.16 -0.81
N LEU A 98 12.57 13.37 -1.04
CA LEU A 98 11.85 14.57 -0.63
C LEU A 98 11.39 14.48 0.83
N GLN A 99 10.91 13.30 1.24
CA GLN A 99 10.33 13.10 2.56
C GLN A 99 10.32 11.62 2.96
N VAL A 100 10.47 11.36 4.25
CA VAL A 100 10.29 10.04 4.86
C VAL A 100 9.27 10.17 5.98
N VAL A 101 8.09 9.55 5.81
CA VAL A 101 6.95 9.65 6.73
C VAL A 101 6.58 8.26 7.26
N PRO A 102 6.30 8.08 8.56
CA PRO A 102 5.84 6.79 9.07
C PRO A 102 4.52 6.37 8.40
N ASP A 103 4.38 5.08 8.11
CA ASP A 103 3.13 4.49 7.63
C ASP A 103 2.21 4.24 8.83
N GLU A 104 1.06 4.93 8.85
CA GLU A 104 0.11 4.89 9.96
C GLU A 104 -1.15 4.12 9.58
N MET A 105 -1.72 3.40 10.56
CA MET A 105 -2.98 2.67 10.36
C MET A 105 -4.18 3.59 10.55
N PHE A 106 -5.05 3.64 9.54
CA PHE A 106 -6.29 4.39 9.59
C PHE A 106 -7.47 3.52 10.04
N GLN A 107 -8.45 4.15 10.71
CA GLN A 107 -9.71 3.52 11.09
C GLN A 107 -10.75 3.65 9.97
N LEU A 108 -11.59 2.63 9.80
CA LEU A 108 -12.69 2.67 8.85
C LEU A 108 -13.74 3.68 9.30
N HIS A 109 -14.15 4.54 8.37
CA HIS A 109 -15.21 5.50 8.59
C HIS A 109 -16.26 5.34 7.49
N THR A 110 -17.37 4.65 7.79
CA THR A 110 -18.61 4.83 7.04
C THR A 110 -19.76 4.98 8.02
N THR A 111 -20.33 6.19 8.10
CA THR A 111 -21.49 6.46 8.97
C THR A 111 -22.76 6.79 8.18
N ARG A 112 -22.74 6.83 6.83
CA ARG A 112 -23.89 7.31 6.05
C ARG A 112 -24.11 6.53 4.75
N SER A 113 -25.39 6.22 4.51
CA SER A 113 -25.90 5.50 3.33
C SER A 113 -26.28 6.45 2.17
N PRO A 114 -26.57 5.96 0.96
CA PRO A 114 -26.96 6.79 -0.17
C PRO A 114 -28.29 7.53 0.03
N GLU A 115 -29.18 7.04 0.92
CA GLU A 115 -30.40 7.77 1.30
C GLU A 115 -30.04 9.16 1.83
N PHE A 116 -28.96 9.26 2.63
CA PHE A 116 -28.51 10.52 3.22
C PHE A 116 -28.06 11.55 2.17
N LEU A 117 -27.54 11.10 1.02
CA LEU A 117 -27.08 11.98 -0.06
C LEU A 117 -28.21 12.39 -1.02
N GLY A 118 -29.47 11.99 -0.76
CA GLY A 118 -30.59 12.31 -1.64
C GLY A 118 -30.50 11.67 -3.04
N LEU A 119 -29.50 10.82 -3.29
CA LEU A 119 -29.26 10.14 -4.57
C LEU A 119 -30.32 9.07 -4.89
N LEU A 120 -31.20 8.79 -3.93
CA LEU A 120 -32.35 7.90 -4.05
C LEU A 120 -33.67 8.66 -4.25
N THR A 121 -33.63 10.00 -4.34
CA THR A 121 -34.81 10.79 -4.66
C THR A 121 -35.06 10.77 -6.18
N PRO A 122 -36.32 10.70 -6.64
CA PRO A 122 -36.68 10.87 -8.05
C PRO A 122 -36.20 12.19 -8.68
N ALA A 123 -35.80 13.16 -7.85
CA ALA A 123 -35.32 14.48 -8.25
C ALA A 123 -33.87 14.48 -8.77
N TYR A 124 -33.09 13.41 -8.55
CA TYR A 124 -31.74 13.32 -9.10
C TYR A 124 -31.80 12.93 -10.59
N GLN A 125 -31.79 13.94 -11.46
CA GLN A 125 -31.61 13.78 -12.90
C GLN A 125 -30.13 13.96 -13.24
N PRO A 126 -29.43 12.94 -13.79
CA PRO A 126 -28.10 13.15 -14.33
C PRO A 126 -28.19 14.14 -15.50
N ALA A 127 -27.25 15.07 -15.59
CA ALA A 127 -27.24 16.16 -16.56
C ALA A 127 -27.36 15.70 -18.04
N THR A 128 -27.07 14.43 -18.32
CA THR A 128 -27.10 13.83 -19.65
C THR A 128 -28.45 13.22 -20.04
N GLY A 129 -29.44 13.15 -19.13
CA GLY A 129 -30.74 12.50 -19.38
C GLY A 129 -30.68 10.97 -19.57
N ASN A 130 -29.49 10.40 -19.77
CA ASN A 130 -29.24 8.97 -19.94
C ASN A 130 -28.10 8.52 -19.02
N LEU A 131 -28.48 8.03 -17.84
CA LEU A 131 -27.56 7.48 -16.84
C LEU A 131 -26.78 6.27 -17.38
N GLU A 132 -27.40 5.48 -18.25
CA GLU A 132 -26.78 4.29 -18.82
C GLU A 132 -25.61 4.62 -19.74
N ALA A 133 -25.78 5.63 -20.60
CA ALA A 133 -24.69 6.15 -21.40
C ALA A 133 -23.60 6.79 -20.52
N ALA A 134 -23.98 7.47 -19.43
CA ALA A 134 -23.01 8.16 -18.57
C ALA A 134 -22.13 7.22 -17.73
N THR A 135 -22.58 5.99 -17.43
CA THR A 135 -21.88 5.11 -16.48
C THR A 135 -21.39 3.78 -17.06
N HIS A 136 -21.72 3.46 -18.33
CA HIS A 136 -21.35 2.18 -18.93
C HIS A 136 -19.85 1.93 -19.01
N ASP A 137 -19.09 3.02 -19.11
CA ASP A 137 -17.64 3.00 -19.29
C ASP A 137 -16.88 3.37 -18.00
N VAL A 138 -17.58 3.62 -16.89
CA VAL A 138 -16.95 4.04 -15.63
C VAL A 138 -16.60 2.84 -14.77
N VAL A 139 -15.39 2.83 -14.20
CA VAL A 139 -14.95 1.88 -13.18
C VAL A 139 -14.77 2.64 -11.87
N ILE A 140 -15.45 2.20 -10.81
CA ILE A 140 -15.29 2.76 -9.46
C ILE A 140 -14.23 1.97 -8.70
N GLY A 141 -13.22 2.66 -8.20
CA GLY A 141 -12.27 2.11 -7.24
C GLY A 141 -12.83 2.19 -5.82
N VAL A 142 -12.88 1.08 -5.11
CA VAL A 142 -13.31 1.01 -3.70
C VAL A 142 -12.12 0.57 -2.86
N LEU A 143 -11.59 1.46 -2.03
CA LEU A 143 -10.55 1.15 -1.06
C LEU A 143 -11.21 0.85 0.29
N ASP A 144 -11.20 -0.41 0.69
CA ASP A 144 -11.92 -0.88 1.87
C ASP A 144 -11.31 -2.19 2.37
N THR A 145 -12.05 -3.04 3.08
CA THR A 145 -11.60 -4.32 3.65
C THR A 145 -11.56 -5.47 2.63
N GLY A 146 -11.98 -5.24 1.40
CA GLY A 146 -11.98 -6.20 0.30
C GLY A 146 -13.34 -6.33 -0.36
N VAL A 147 -13.56 -7.47 -1.02
CA VAL A 147 -14.87 -7.82 -1.61
C VAL A 147 -15.20 -9.31 -1.45
N TRP A 148 -16.49 -9.61 -1.26
CA TRP A 148 -17.06 -10.95 -1.40
C TRP A 148 -17.61 -11.14 -2.82
N PRO A 149 -16.82 -11.70 -3.76
CA PRO A 149 -17.16 -11.70 -5.18
C PRO A 149 -18.37 -12.57 -5.53
N GLU A 150 -18.70 -13.57 -4.70
CA GLU A 150 -19.85 -14.45 -4.90
C GLU A 150 -21.20 -13.79 -4.57
N SER A 151 -21.19 -12.53 -4.08
CA SER A 151 -22.42 -11.80 -3.81
C SER A 151 -23.19 -11.56 -5.11
N PRO A 152 -24.52 -11.76 -5.16
CA PRO A 152 -25.34 -11.51 -6.34
C PRO A 152 -25.21 -10.07 -6.89
N SER A 153 -24.83 -9.11 -6.05
CA SER A 153 -24.58 -7.72 -6.45
C SER A 153 -23.39 -7.56 -7.41
N PHE A 154 -22.49 -8.55 -7.47
CA PHE A 154 -21.34 -8.59 -8.39
C PHE A 154 -21.57 -9.55 -9.57
N ALA A 155 -22.78 -10.07 -9.77
CA ALA A 155 -23.11 -10.84 -10.96
C ALA A 155 -22.99 -9.95 -12.22
N GLY A 156 -22.11 -10.34 -13.15
CA GLY A 156 -21.77 -9.54 -14.33
C GLY A 156 -22.45 -9.95 -15.64
N GLY A 157 -23.43 -10.86 -15.60
CA GLY A 157 -24.00 -11.61 -16.73
C GLY A 157 -24.00 -10.87 -18.08
N ASN A 158 -24.87 -9.87 -18.24
CA ASN A 158 -25.09 -9.19 -19.53
C ASN A 158 -24.25 -7.92 -19.72
N LEU A 159 -23.25 -7.66 -18.87
CA LEU A 159 -22.38 -6.49 -19.05
C LEU A 159 -21.45 -6.69 -20.25
N PRO A 160 -21.02 -5.64 -20.96
CA PRO A 160 -19.97 -5.77 -21.96
C PRO A 160 -18.61 -6.13 -21.30
N PRO A 161 -17.56 -6.45 -22.08
CA PRO A 161 -16.19 -6.54 -21.55
C PRO A 161 -15.77 -5.25 -20.83
N PRO A 162 -14.83 -5.30 -19.87
CA PRO A 162 -14.28 -4.11 -19.23
C PRO A 162 -13.74 -3.09 -20.26
N PRO A 163 -13.77 -1.78 -19.96
CA PRO A 163 -13.23 -0.76 -20.85
C PRO A 163 -11.80 -1.07 -21.29
N ALA A 164 -11.46 -0.86 -22.56
CA ALA A 164 -10.11 -1.14 -23.06
C ALA A 164 -9.00 -0.36 -22.35
N ARG A 165 -9.33 0.81 -21.78
CA ARG A 165 -8.39 1.62 -20.98
C ARG A 165 -8.16 1.07 -19.56
N TRP A 166 -8.97 0.12 -19.10
CA TRP A 166 -8.83 -0.49 -17.78
C TRP A 166 -7.57 -1.35 -17.74
N LYS A 167 -6.60 -0.95 -16.92
CA LYS A 167 -5.31 -1.65 -16.73
C LYS A 167 -5.19 -2.32 -15.35
N GLY A 168 -6.27 -2.32 -14.57
CA GLY A 168 -6.27 -2.98 -13.26
C GLY A 168 -6.22 -4.49 -13.41
N VAL A 169 -5.84 -5.16 -12.32
CA VAL A 169 -5.65 -6.62 -12.29
C VAL A 169 -6.57 -7.25 -11.26
N CYS A 170 -6.88 -8.52 -11.48
CA CYS A 170 -7.42 -9.40 -10.45
C CYS A 170 -6.26 -10.17 -9.82
N GLU A 171 -5.76 -9.68 -8.69
CA GLU A 171 -4.62 -10.24 -7.99
C GLU A 171 -5.00 -11.59 -7.37
N ALA A 172 -4.23 -12.62 -7.71
CA ALA A 172 -4.37 -13.93 -7.09
C ALA A 172 -3.98 -13.84 -5.60
N GLY A 173 -4.76 -14.49 -4.74
CA GLY A 173 -4.41 -14.62 -3.34
C GLY A 173 -5.14 -15.78 -2.67
N VAL A 174 -4.94 -15.92 -1.36
CA VAL A 174 -5.60 -16.95 -0.55
C VAL A 174 -7.12 -16.85 -0.70
N ASP A 175 -7.75 -17.96 -1.08
CA ASP A 175 -9.20 -18.07 -1.35
C ASP A 175 -9.72 -17.07 -2.38
N PHE A 176 -8.84 -16.53 -3.24
CA PHE A 176 -9.19 -15.54 -4.24
C PHE A 176 -8.42 -15.81 -5.54
N PRO A 177 -8.83 -16.81 -6.34
CA PRO A 177 -8.28 -16.98 -7.68
C PRO A 177 -8.70 -15.80 -8.58
N PRO A 178 -7.87 -15.39 -9.57
CA PRO A 178 -8.19 -14.31 -10.49
C PRO A 178 -9.51 -14.49 -11.25
N SER A 179 -9.97 -15.74 -11.40
CA SER A 179 -11.25 -16.10 -12.04
C SER A 179 -12.48 -15.59 -11.29
N LEU A 180 -12.34 -15.09 -10.06
CA LEU A 180 -13.43 -14.45 -9.32
C LEU A 180 -13.74 -13.03 -9.81
N CYS A 181 -12.83 -12.39 -10.54
CA CYS A 181 -13.17 -11.19 -11.29
C CYS A 181 -13.89 -11.56 -12.59
N GLY A 182 -14.77 -10.68 -13.04
CA GLY A 182 -15.52 -10.85 -14.27
C GLY A 182 -15.87 -9.49 -14.87
N ARG A 183 -17.09 -9.36 -15.38
CA ARG A 183 -17.51 -8.12 -16.03
C ARG A 183 -17.96 -7.03 -15.05
N LYS A 184 -18.45 -7.39 -13.86
CA LYS A 184 -18.91 -6.43 -12.84
C LYS A 184 -17.79 -6.07 -11.87
N LEU A 185 -17.19 -7.06 -11.22
CA LEU A 185 -15.95 -6.90 -10.47
C LEU A 185 -14.78 -7.05 -11.46
N VAL A 186 -14.21 -5.95 -11.92
CA VAL A 186 -13.20 -5.94 -13.01
C VAL A 186 -11.75 -5.92 -12.52
N GLY A 187 -11.56 -5.72 -11.22
CA GLY A 187 -10.26 -5.76 -10.58
C GLY A 187 -10.39 -5.96 -9.08
N ALA A 188 -9.38 -6.59 -8.51
CA ALA A 188 -9.35 -6.87 -7.09
C ALA A 188 -7.88 -6.95 -6.65
N ARG A 189 -7.48 -6.17 -5.64
CA ARG A 189 -6.08 -6.12 -5.17
C ARG A 189 -6.00 -6.05 -3.66
N SER A 190 -4.86 -6.43 -3.08
CA SER A 190 -4.66 -6.39 -1.63
C SER A 190 -3.33 -5.75 -1.26
N PHE A 191 -3.36 -4.72 -0.41
CA PHE A 191 -2.16 -4.01 0.02
C PHE A 191 -1.82 -4.31 1.49
N SER A 192 -1.39 -5.54 1.78
CA SER A 192 -1.10 -5.97 3.17
C SER A 192 0.37 -6.08 3.57
N ARG A 193 1.33 -5.89 2.66
CA ARG A 193 2.78 -5.97 2.95
C ARG A 193 3.22 -5.06 4.11
N GLY A 194 2.76 -3.81 4.15
CA GLY A 194 3.02 -2.85 5.24
C GLY A 194 2.55 -3.35 6.60
N LEU A 195 1.27 -3.75 6.71
CA LEU A 195 0.75 -4.34 7.95
C LEU A 195 1.54 -5.58 8.38
N ARG A 196 1.91 -6.46 7.45
CA ARG A 196 2.67 -7.67 7.78
C ARG A 196 4.07 -7.34 8.30
N ALA A 197 4.74 -6.37 7.69
CA ALA A 197 6.03 -5.89 8.18
C ALA A 197 5.92 -5.31 9.60
N ALA A 198 4.90 -4.49 9.85
CA ALA A 198 4.66 -3.90 11.17
C ALA A 198 4.35 -4.94 12.28
N ASN A 199 3.86 -6.13 11.92
CA ASN A 199 3.55 -7.21 12.87
C ASN A 199 4.63 -8.31 12.91
N GLY A 200 5.87 -8.01 12.49
CA GLY A 200 6.99 -8.96 12.57
C GLY A 200 6.81 -10.22 11.72
N GLY A 201 6.03 -10.14 10.63
CA GLY A 201 5.71 -11.29 9.78
C GLY A 201 4.76 -12.33 10.40
N ALA A 202 4.51 -12.27 11.71
CA ALA A 202 3.63 -13.18 12.43
C ALA A 202 2.16 -12.78 12.28
N ILE A 203 1.41 -13.61 11.56
CA ILE A 203 -0.04 -13.51 11.44
C ILE A 203 -0.64 -14.40 12.51
N GLY A 204 -1.00 -13.85 13.67
CA GLY A 204 -1.78 -14.58 14.68
C GLY A 204 -3.00 -15.24 14.04
N VAL A 205 -3.29 -16.48 14.42
CA VAL A 205 -4.15 -17.48 13.73
C VAL A 205 -5.61 -17.02 13.45
N GLY A 206 -6.03 -15.83 13.92
CA GLY A 206 -7.28 -15.15 13.52
C GLY A 206 -7.17 -14.14 12.36
N LYS A 207 -5.97 -13.87 11.82
CA LYS A 207 -5.67 -12.75 10.89
C LYS A 207 -5.33 -13.17 9.45
N ARG A 208 -5.89 -14.28 8.94
CA ARG A 208 -5.79 -14.67 7.51
C ARG A 208 -6.47 -13.70 6.52
N THR A 209 -7.07 -12.63 7.04
CA THR A 209 -8.01 -11.71 6.38
C THR A 209 -7.40 -10.84 5.29
N PHE A 210 -6.07 -10.64 5.24
CA PHE A 210 -5.48 -9.63 4.35
C PHE A 210 -4.51 -10.20 3.30
N ARG A 211 -4.44 -11.51 3.09
CA ARG A 211 -3.54 -12.12 2.08
C ARG A 211 -4.13 -12.18 0.67
N SER A 212 -5.33 -11.63 0.49
CA SER A 212 -6.01 -11.50 -0.78
C SER A 212 -7.00 -10.34 -0.73
N ALA A 213 -7.70 -10.12 -1.84
CA ALA A 213 -8.79 -9.15 -1.93
C ALA A 213 -10.12 -9.66 -1.32
N ARG A 214 -10.15 -10.88 -0.76
CA ARG A 214 -11.36 -11.44 -0.16
C ARG A 214 -11.73 -10.68 1.10
N ASP A 215 -12.96 -10.18 1.12
CA ASP A 215 -13.54 -9.59 2.32
C ASP A 215 -13.88 -10.67 3.36
N ARG A 216 -13.44 -10.45 4.59
CA ARG A 216 -13.80 -11.27 5.77
C ARG A 216 -14.40 -10.43 6.91
N ASP A 217 -14.51 -9.12 6.71
CA ASP A 217 -15.11 -8.16 7.64
C ASP A 217 -16.56 -7.85 7.24
N GLY A 218 -16.80 -7.69 5.92
CA GLY A 218 -18.10 -7.41 5.33
C GLY A 218 -18.28 -5.93 4.97
N HIS A 219 -17.53 -5.03 5.60
CA HIS A 219 -17.62 -3.58 5.34
C HIS A 219 -17.31 -3.25 3.87
N GLY A 220 -16.27 -3.85 3.27
CA GLY A 220 -15.87 -3.57 1.90
C GLY A 220 -16.86 -4.07 0.88
N THR A 221 -17.43 -5.24 1.13
CA THR A 221 -18.56 -5.78 0.35
C THR A 221 -19.76 -4.86 0.48
N HIS A 222 -20.13 -4.46 1.69
CA HIS A 222 -21.25 -3.55 1.92
C HIS A 222 -21.05 -2.23 1.16
N THR A 223 -19.94 -1.52 1.40
CA THR A 223 -19.56 -0.28 0.72
C THR A 223 -19.59 -0.45 -0.80
N ALA A 224 -18.92 -1.46 -1.35
CA ALA A 224 -18.88 -1.69 -2.78
C ALA A 224 -20.27 -1.93 -3.37
N THR A 225 -21.10 -2.76 -2.71
CA THR A 225 -22.47 -3.00 -3.18
C THR A 225 -23.36 -1.77 -3.08
N THR A 226 -23.15 -0.89 -2.11
CA THR A 226 -23.85 0.40 -2.04
C THR A 226 -23.67 1.24 -3.31
N TRP A 227 -22.45 1.26 -3.87
CA TRP A 227 -22.16 1.99 -5.11
C TRP A 227 -22.58 1.23 -6.37
N THR A 228 -22.57 -0.10 -6.34
CA THR A 228 -22.79 -0.92 -7.53
C THR A 228 -24.18 -1.52 -7.68
N ARG A 229 -25.04 -1.44 -6.66
CA ARG A 229 -26.40 -2.00 -6.67
C ARG A 229 -27.38 -1.04 -7.37
N ARG A 230 -28.26 -1.61 -8.21
CA ARG A 230 -29.36 -0.95 -8.96
C ARG A 230 -28.93 0.15 -9.94
N GLY A 231 -28.18 -0.23 -10.98
CA GLY A 231 -28.19 0.49 -12.26
C GLY A 231 -27.39 1.78 -12.37
N ARG A 232 -26.75 2.26 -11.29
CA ARG A 232 -25.90 3.46 -11.37
C ARG A 232 -24.55 3.17 -12.00
N PHE A 233 -23.70 2.37 -11.36
CA PHE A 233 -22.38 2.04 -11.91
C PHE A 233 -22.26 0.56 -12.25
N ARG A 234 -21.82 0.29 -13.47
CA ARG A 234 -21.78 -1.06 -14.02
C ARG A 234 -20.56 -1.84 -13.56
N ARG A 235 -19.52 -1.21 -12.99
CA ARG A 235 -18.27 -1.90 -12.62
C ARG A 235 -17.63 -1.35 -11.34
N ALA A 236 -16.99 -2.24 -10.60
CA ALA A 236 -16.13 -1.90 -9.47
C ALA A 236 -14.77 -2.60 -9.56
N SER A 237 -13.77 -1.95 -9.00
CA SER A 237 -12.48 -2.53 -8.66
C SER A 237 -12.27 -2.35 -7.16
N CYS A 238 -12.12 -3.44 -6.43
CA CYS A 238 -12.02 -3.40 -4.97
C CYS A 238 -10.59 -3.63 -4.50
N THR A 239 -10.18 -2.86 -3.52
CA THR A 239 -8.83 -2.94 -2.96
C THR A 239 -8.93 -3.14 -1.45
N THR A 240 -8.24 -4.16 -0.95
CA THR A 240 -8.14 -4.41 0.50
C THR A 240 -7.06 -3.55 1.13
N SER A 241 -7.43 -2.79 2.15
CA SER A 241 -6.56 -2.10 3.11
C SER A 241 -6.69 -2.76 4.50
N PRO A 242 -5.59 -3.17 5.15
CA PRO A 242 -5.66 -3.88 6.42
C PRO A 242 -6.09 -3.03 7.62
N ARG A 243 -6.71 -3.67 8.63
CA ARG A 243 -7.17 -3.10 9.92
C ARG A 243 -6.30 -3.62 11.09
N THR A 244 -6.18 -2.85 12.19
CA THR A 244 -6.09 -3.42 13.55
C THR A 244 -7.41 -3.25 14.30
N THR A 245 -7.95 -4.35 14.82
CA THR A 245 -8.92 -4.32 15.93
C THR A 245 -8.14 -4.14 17.23
N THR A 246 -7.59 -2.96 17.48
CA THR A 246 -7.25 -2.59 18.86
C THR A 246 -8.48 -1.90 19.45
N PRO A 247 -9.06 -2.41 20.56
CA PRO A 247 -10.05 -1.62 21.28
C PRO A 247 -9.38 -0.31 21.70
N PRO A 248 -10.12 0.81 21.80
CA PRO A 248 -9.54 2.05 22.27
C PRO A 248 -8.87 1.78 23.61
N SER A 249 -7.54 1.93 23.66
CA SER A 249 -6.84 1.99 24.94
C SER A 249 -7.54 3.10 25.71
N SER A 250 -8.09 2.77 26.88
CA SER A 250 -8.66 3.72 27.81
C SER A 250 -7.69 4.89 27.96
N ALA A 251 -8.03 6.03 27.34
CA ALA A 251 -7.31 7.26 27.58
C ALA A 251 -7.38 7.55 29.08
N PRO A 252 -6.27 7.90 29.74
CA PRO A 252 -6.34 8.34 31.13
C PRO A 252 -7.21 9.60 31.18
N SER A 253 -8.26 9.56 32.00
CA SER A 253 -9.13 10.71 32.24
C SER A 253 -8.32 11.80 32.94
N THR A 254 -7.77 12.74 32.18
CA THR A 254 -7.25 13.99 32.74
C THR A 254 -8.44 14.93 32.97
N THR A 255 -9.11 14.73 34.11
CA THR A 255 -10.06 15.70 34.64
C THR A 255 -9.26 16.88 35.19
N ALA A 256 -9.16 17.97 34.42
CA ALA A 256 -8.67 19.25 34.94
C ALA A 256 -9.74 19.86 35.86
N PRO A 257 -9.39 20.34 37.07
CA PRO A 257 -10.35 20.98 37.96
C PRO A 257 -10.80 22.33 37.41
N ARG A 258 -12.10 22.50 37.28
CA ARG A 258 -12.76 23.74 36.88
C ARG A 258 -12.69 24.72 38.06
N THR A 259 -11.85 25.74 37.98
CA THR A 259 -11.87 26.87 38.91
C THR A 259 -13.05 27.77 38.59
N SER A 260 -13.93 27.97 39.55
CA SER A 260 -15.00 28.96 39.55
C SER A 260 -14.45 30.38 39.70
N LYS A 261 -14.83 31.26 38.79
CA LYS A 261 -15.00 32.70 39.01
C LYS A 261 -16.32 33.10 38.37
#